data_AF-A0A923U938-F1
#
_entry.id   AF-A0A923U938-F1
#
_cell.length_a   1.000
_cell.length_b   1.000
_cell.length_c   1.000
_cell.angle_alpha   90.00
_cell.angle_beta   90.00
_cell.angle_gamma   90.00
#
_symmetry.space_group_name_H-M   'P 1'
#
loop_
_entity.id
_entity.type
_entity.pdbx_description
1 polymer ?
#
loop_
_entity_poly.entity_id
_entity_poly.type
_entity_poly.pdbx_seq_one_letter_code
_entity_poly.pdbx_strand_id
1 'polypeptide(L)'
;MTVRPLSELVDPGWAVALHPVAGTIAELGDFLRAESAAGRGYLPAGEKVLRAFTLPLADVRVLIVGQDPYPGLGHPVGPSFAVDRAVRPS
;
A
#
# COMPACT_ATOMS: atom_id res chain seq x y z
N MET A 1 -2.01 10.54 15.24
CA MET A 1 -3.08 9.68 14.68
C MET A 1 -2.86 8.26 15.18
N THR A 2 -3.92 7.59 15.64
CA THR A 2 -3.88 6.25 16.22
C THR A 2 -3.56 5.19 15.16
N VAL A 3 -2.81 4.16 15.55
CA VAL A 3 -2.57 2.97 14.71
C VAL A 3 -3.90 2.23 14.55
N ARG A 4 -4.32 1.98 13.30
CA ARG A 4 -5.50 1.17 13.00
C ARG A 4 -5.10 -0.29 12.80
N PRO A 5 -5.89 -1.25 13.30
CA PRO A 5 -5.64 -2.67 13.05
C PRO A 5 -5.81 -3.01 11.57
N LEU A 6 -5.12 -4.06 11.09
CA LEU A 6 -5.20 -4.52 9.69
C LEU A 6 -6.64 -4.77 9.24
N SER A 7 -7.48 -5.32 10.12
CA SER A 7 -8.90 -5.60 9.85
C SER A 7 -9.74 -4.36 9.49
N GLU A 8 -9.26 -3.15 9.80
CA GLU A 8 -9.90 -1.89 9.41
C GLU A 8 -9.31 -1.29 8.13
N LEU A 9 -8.23 -1.88 7.60
CA LEU A 9 -7.44 -1.35 6.48
C LEU A 9 -7.56 -2.18 5.21
N VAL A 10 -7.91 -3.46 5.31
CA VAL A 10 -7.92 -4.42 4.20
C VAL A 10 -9.17 -5.28 4.20
N ASP A 11 -9.42 -6.00 3.11
CA ASP A 11 -10.49 -7.01 3.02
C ASP A 11 -10.32 -8.09 4.12
N PRO A 12 -11.41 -8.64 4.70
CA PRO A 12 -11.31 -9.66 5.74
C PRO A 12 -10.49 -10.89 5.37
N GLY A 13 -10.54 -11.35 4.12
CA GLY A 13 -9.72 -12.47 3.64
C GLY A 13 -8.23 -12.13 3.70
N TRP A 14 -7.87 -10.91 3.28
CA TRP A 14 -6.51 -10.41 3.41
C TRP A 14 -6.09 -10.20 4.87
N ALA A 15 -6.98 -9.74 5.74
CA ALA A 15 -6.66 -9.56 7.17
C ALA A 15 -6.29 -10.89 7.84
N VAL A 16 -6.99 -11.98 7.51
CA VAL A 16 -6.64 -13.33 7.96
C VAL A 16 -5.32 -13.79 7.35
N ALA A 17 -5.16 -13.64 6.03
CA ALA A 17 -3.96 -14.09 5.32
C ALA A 17 -2.68 -13.38 5.78
N LEU A 18 -2.77 -12.08 6.12
CA LEU A 18 -1.65 -11.25 6.57
C LEU A 18 -1.40 -11.32 8.08
N HIS A 19 -2.24 -12.03 8.86
CA HIS A 19 -2.09 -12.12 10.31
C HIS A 19 -0.68 -12.53 10.78
N PRO A 20 0.01 -13.52 10.14
CA PRO A 20 1.36 -13.92 10.56
C PRO A 20 2.42 -12.82 10.44
N VAL A 21 2.19 -11.81 9.59
CA VAL A 21 3.12 -10.70 9.33
C VAL A 21 2.60 -9.35 9.84
N ALA A 22 1.56 -9.36 10.67
CA ALA A 22 0.93 -8.14 11.17
C ALA A 22 1.91 -7.22 11.92
N GLY A 23 2.84 -7.81 12.69
CA GLY A 23 3.90 -7.07 13.39
C GLY A 23 4.83 -6.34 12.41
N THR A 24 5.31 -7.03 11.38
CA THR A 24 6.15 -6.43 10.33
C THR A 24 5.45 -5.29 9.59
N ILE A 25 4.16 -5.43 9.31
CA ILE A 25 3.38 -4.35 8.66
C ILE A 25 3.26 -3.13 9.58
N ALA A 26 3.09 -3.33 10.89
CA ALA A 26 3.07 -2.25 11.85
C ALA A 26 4.41 -1.51 11.92
N GLU A 27 5.53 -2.26 11.99
CA GLU A 27 6.89 -1.73 11.96
C GLU A 27 7.18 -0.91 10.69
N LEU A 28 6.76 -1.41 9.51
CA LEU A 28 6.83 -0.67 8.25
C LEU A 28 6.04 0.64 8.32
N GLY A 29 4.85 0.62 8.92
CA GLY A 29 4.05 1.82 9.15
C GLY A 29 4.76 2.84 10.04
N ASP A 30 5.43 2.39 11.11
CA ASP A 30 6.21 3.24 12.00
C ASP A 30 7.43 3.84 11.29
N PHE A 31 8.16 3.03 10.53
CA PHE A 31 9.28 3.48 9.72
C PHE A 31 8.87 4.60 8.74
N LEU A 32 7.80 4.41 7.97
CA LEU A 32 7.32 5.40 7.01
C LEU A 32 6.85 6.71 7.69
N ARG A 33 6.25 6.62 8.89
CA ARG A 33 5.92 7.80 9.71
C ARG A 33 7.18 8.55 10.15
N ALA A 34 8.21 7.83 10.58
CA ALA A 34 9.48 8.42 10.99
C ALA A 34 10.19 9.12 9.81
N GLU A 35 10.21 8.50 8.62
CA GLU A 35 10.75 9.11 7.41
C GLU A 35 10.02 10.42 7.05
N SER A 36 8.68 10.39 7.07
CA SER A 36 7.88 11.61 6.84
C SER A 36 8.14 12.70 7.87
N ALA A 37 8.25 12.35 9.15
CA ALA A 37 8.56 13.30 10.21
C ALA A 37 9.98 13.89 10.06
N ALA A 38 10.91 13.12 9.49
CA ALA A 38 12.27 13.57 9.15
C ALA A 38 12.35 14.37 7.84
N GLY A 39 11.22 14.67 7.20
CA GLY A 39 11.17 15.41 5.92
C GLY A 39 11.55 14.59 4.69
N ARG A 40 11.76 13.28 4.85
CA ARG A 40 11.98 12.33 3.75
C ARG A 40 10.63 11.78 3.33
N GLY A 41 10.01 12.40 2.33
CA GLY A 41 8.73 11.94 1.79
C GLY A 41 8.85 10.52 1.21
N TYR A 42 7.74 9.79 1.20
CA TYR A 42 7.63 8.50 0.52
C TYR A 42 6.42 8.50 -0.41
N LEU A 43 6.44 7.60 -1.39
CA LEU A 43 5.36 7.38 -2.33
C LEU A 43 4.95 5.90 -2.32
N PRO A 44 3.66 5.57 -2.52
CA PRO A 44 2.50 6.47 -2.54
C PRO A 44 2.13 7.02 -1.16
N ALA A 45 1.14 7.92 -1.11
CA ALA A 45 0.54 8.38 0.14
C ALA A 45 0.14 7.19 1.04
N GLY A 46 0.27 7.34 2.35
CA GLY A 46 0.12 6.25 3.32
C GLY A 46 -1.17 5.44 3.17
N GLU A 47 -2.31 6.09 2.88
CA GLU A 47 -3.58 5.37 2.67
C GLU A 47 -3.61 4.48 1.41
N LYS A 48 -2.69 4.68 0.46
CA LYS A 48 -2.60 3.91 -0.78
C LYS A 48 -1.61 2.75 -0.70
N VAL A 49 -0.79 2.67 0.36
CA VAL A 49 0.24 1.63 0.53
C VAL A 49 -0.37 0.24 0.57
N LEU A 50 -1.49 0.07 1.29
CA LEU A 50 -2.19 -1.23 1.42
C LEU A 50 -3.38 -1.37 0.47
N ARG A 51 -3.57 -0.45 -0.49
CA ARG A 51 -4.76 -0.41 -1.35
C ARG A 51 -4.96 -1.69 -2.17
N ALA A 52 -3.90 -2.40 -2.53
CA ALA A 52 -4.02 -3.68 -3.25
C ALA A 52 -4.82 -4.73 -2.44
N PHE A 53 -4.75 -4.66 -1.11
CA PHE A 53 -5.39 -5.59 -0.19
C PHE A 53 -6.82 -5.19 0.20
N THR A 54 -7.33 -4.06 -0.30
CA THR A 54 -8.76 -3.70 -0.11
C THR A 54 -9.68 -4.39 -1.11
N LEU A 55 -9.11 -5.03 -2.14
CA LEU A 55 -9.87 -5.87 -3.07
C LEU A 55 -10.19 -7.22 -2.42
N PRO A 56 -11.38 -7.80 -2.67
CA PRO A 56 -11.74 -9.10 -2.11
C PRO A 56 -10.74 -10.17 -2.47
N LEU A 57 -10.13 -10.83 -1.47
CA LEU A 57 -9.14 -11.87 -1.70
C LEU A 57 -9.71 -13.03 -2.55
N ALA A 58 -10.99 -13.35 -2.34
CA ALA A 58 -11.68 -14.42 -3.06
C ALA A 58 -11.79 -14.17 -4.58
N ASP A 59 -11.71 -12.92 -5.02
CA ASP A 59 -11.80 -12.54 -6.43
C ASP A 59 -10.42 -12.45 -7.10
N VAL A 60 -9.33 -12.57 -6.33
CA VAL A 60 -7.95 -12.51 -6.83
C VAL A 60 -7.62 -13.79 -7.59
N ARG A 61 -7.29 -13.65 -8.89
CA ARG A 61 -6.84 -14.77 -9.74
C ARG A 61 -5.39 -14.67 -10.20
N VAL A 62 -4.83 -13.47 -10.20
CA VAL A 62 -3.46 -13.18 -10.66
C VAL A 62 -2.84 -12.16 -9.72
N LEU A 63 -1.61 -12.42 -9.27
CA LEU A 63 -0.79 -11.47 -8.52
C LEU A 63 0.34 -10.96 -9.43
N ILE A 64 0.41 -9.65 -9.61
CA ILE A 64 1.52 -8.99 -10.30
C ILE A 64 2.36 -8.29 -9.24
N VAL A 65 3.64 -8.69 -9.12
CA VAL A 65 4.59 -8.08 -8.17
C VAL A 65 5.54 -7.17 -8.94
N GLY A 66 5.50 -5.87 -8.66
CA GLY A 66 6.54 -4.92 -9.09
C GLY A 66 7.67 -4.80 -8.06
N GLN A 67 8.83 -4.28 -8.46
CA GLN A 67 9.97 -4.10 -7.54
C GLN A 67 9.88 -2.83 -6.68
N ASP A 68 9.42 -1.69 -7.22
CA ASP A 68 9.17 -0.46 -6.46
C ASP A 68 8.21 0.47 -7.24
N PRO A 69 7.51 1.43 -6.59
CA PRO A 69 6.77 2.48 -7.29
C PRO A 69 7.68 3.28 -8.23
N TYR A 70 7.20 3.64 -9.43
CA TYR A 70 7.98 4.42 -10.39
C TYR A 70 8.52 5.72 -9.73
N PRO A 71 9.82 6.06 -9.92
CA PRO A 71 10.39 7.29 -9.39
C PRO A 71 9.93 8.48 -10.25
N GLY A 72 8.73 8.98 -9.98
CA GLY A 72 8.15 10.14 -10.65
C GLY A 72 7.12 10.82 -9.77
N LEU A 73 7.33 12.11 -9.48
CA LEU A 73 6.34 12.98 -8.85
C LEU A 73 5.04 12.94 -9.69
N GLY A 74 4.03 12.23 -9.20
CA GLY A 74 2.72 12.08 -9.83
C GLY A 74 2.20 10.65 -10.05
N HIS A 75 3.00 9.60 -9.79
CA HIS A 75 2.69 8.27 -10.38
C HIS A 75 2.69 7.05 -9.44
N PRO A 76 2.06 7.12 -8.24
CA PRO A 76 1.56 5.86 -7.67
C PRO A 76 0.18 6.00 -7.02
N VAL A 77 -0.80 5.27 -7.58
CA VAL A 77 -2.16 5.16 -7.01
C VAL A 77 -2.37 3.88 -6.19
N GLY A 78 -1.36 3.00 -6.07
CA GLY A 78 -1.45 1.68 -5.38
C GLY A 78 -2.53 0.82 -6.02
N PRO A 79 -2.23 -0.07 -6.99
CA PRO A 79 -1.31 -1.21 -6.95
C PRO A 79 -0.16 -1.12 -7.98
N SER A 80 0.73 -2.13 -8.06
CA SER A 80 1.78 -2.21 -9.09
C SER A 80 1.20 -1.95 -10.48
N PHE A 81 1.75 -0.95 -11.20
CA PHE A 81 1.33 -0.52 -12.55
C PHE A 81 -0.02 0.21 -12.71
N ALA A 82 -0.78 0.49 -11.64
CA ALA A 82 -1.92 1.41 -11.80
C ALA A 82 -1.42 2.85 -11.88
N VAL A 83 -1.74 3.49 -12.99
CA VAL A 83 -1.67 4.95 -13.17
C VAL A 83 -3.06 5.55 -12.95
N ASP A 84 -3.11 6.80 -12.51
CA ASP A 84 -4.37 7.54 -12.48
C ASP A 84 -4.98 7.59 -13.89
N ARG A 85 -6.31 7.54 -13.99
CA ARG A 85 -7.04 7.51 -15.27
C ARG A 85 -6.78 8.75 -16.14
N ALA A 86 -6.28 9.84 -15.54
CA ALA A 86 -5.88 11.06 -16.24
C ALA A 86 -4.48 10.99 -16.88
N VAL A 87 -3.69 9.94 -16.64
CA VAL A 87 -2.34 9.81 -17.17
C VAL A 87 -2.37 9.33 -18.63
N ARG A 88 -1.79 10.11 -19.53
CA ARG A 88 -1.43 9.67 -20.88
C ARG A 88 0.08 9.40 -20.94
N PRO A 89 0.53 8.27 -21.48
CA PRO A 89 1.95 8.10 -21.82
C PRO A 89 2.32 9.12 -22.90
N SER A 90 3.46 9.78 -22.72
CA SER A 90 4.10 10.62 -23.74
C SER A 90 4.66 9.79 -24.89
#